data_AF-A0A942V9T0-F1
#
_entry.id   AF-A0A942V9T0-F1
#
_cell.length_a   1.000
_cell.length_b   1.000
_cell.length_c   1.000
_cell.angle_alpha   90.00
_cell.angle_beta   90.00
_cell.angle_gamma   90.00
#
_symmetry.space_group_name_H-M   'P 1'
#
loop_
_entity.id
_entity.type
_entity.pdbx_description
1 polymer ?
#
loop_
_entity_poly.entity_id
_entity_poly.type
_entity_poly.pdbx_seq_one_letter_code
_entity_poly.pdbx_strand_id
1 'polypeptide(L)'
;MTDTARVLRHIAELYAKPRKNQSFDEAVFELEDKLNERFQSYDNAFGRELTANVLKAVDDFWRYKSDKSRPTVAQIMAMVNSDSSKAANDDFSQPIQKIVTGRNIEVEYMQRDIDLKRNTHCLLNDYTRAVTYILDELLPQKIGYSEYQNIRKDYSAKVNLAMRNNLFADFDTILLEVYNRYHGIEAVGM
;
A
#
# COMPACT_ATOMS: atom_id res chain seq x y z
N MET A 1 -8.89 -13.30 4.23
CA MET A 1 -7.72 -13.33 3.34
C MET A 1 -6.87 -12.12 3.66
N THR A 2 -5.55 -12.27 3.62
CA THR A 2 -4.61 -11.21 4.00
C THR A 2 -4.48 -10.19 2.90
N ASP A 3 -4.58 -8.93 3.29
CA ASP A 3 -4.24 -7.77 2.48
C ASP A 3 -2.72 -7.53 2.65
N THR A 4 -1.94 -8.16 1.78
CA THR A 4 -0.47 -8.14 1.82
C THR A 4 0.06 -6.71 1.68
N ALA A 5 -0.55 -5.89 0.82
CA ALA A 5 -0.20 -4.49 0.65
C ALA A 5 -0.31 -3.71 1.98
N ARG A 6 -1.46 -3.86 2.66
CA ARG A 6 -1.69 -3.23 3.96
C ARG A 6 -0.70 -3.69 5.04
N VAL A 7 -0.31 -4.96 5.03
CA VAL A 7 0.71 -5.48 5.96
C VAL A 7 2.07 -4.83 5.69
N LEU A 8 2.49 -4.72 4.42
CA LEU A 8 3.78 -4.14 4.07
C LEU A 8 3.84 -2.64 4.38
N ARG A 9 2.76 -1.90 4.10
CA ARG A 9 2.63 -0.49 4.47
C ARG A 9 2.70 -0.30 5.98
N HIS A 10 2.01 -1.13 6.75
CA HIS A 10 2.06 -1.07 8.22
C HIS A 10 3.45 -1.35 8.78
N ILE A 11 4.19 -2.31 8.18
CA ILE A 11 5.60 -2.53 8.51
C ILE A 11 6.43 -1.30 8.13
N ALA A 12 6.18 -0.66 6.98
CA ALA A 12 6.89 0.54 6.58
C ALA A 12 6.66 1.69 7.57
N GLU A 13 5.43 1.93 8.00
CA GLU A 13 5.05 2.96 8.99
C GLU A 13 5.76 2.75 10.35
N LEU A 14 5.87 1.50 10.82
CA LEU A 14 6.50 1.19 12.12
C LEU A 14 8.03 1.25 12.10
N TYR A 15 8.64 0.99 10.95
CA TYR A 15 10.09 0.80 10.83
C TYR A 15 10.79 1.84 9.96
N ALA A 16 10.06 2.82 9.41
CA ALA A 16 10.64 3.94 8.68
C ALA A 16 11.60 4.72 9.58
N LYS A 17 12.79 4.99 9.06
CA LYS A 17 13.83 5.77 9.73
C LYS A 17 14.16 6.98 8.87
N PRO A 18 13.47 8.12 9.05
CA PRO A 18 13.71 9.30 8.26
C PRO A 18 15.14 9.81 8.47
N ARG A 19 15.79 10.20 7.36
CA ARG A 19 17.09 10.88 7.38
C ARG A 19 16.91 12.34 7.81
N LYS A 20 18.03 13.00 8.14
CA LYS A 20 18.06 14.38 8.68
C LYS A 20 17.33 15.42 7.82
N ASN A 21 17.19 15.19 6.51
CA ASN A 21 16.52 16.07 5.55
C ASN A 21 15.37 15.37 4.80
N GLN A 22 14.80 14.30 5.36
CA GLN A 22 13.74 13.51 4.73
C GLN A 22 12.49 13.57 5.61
N SER A 23 11.33 13.77 4.99
CA SER A 23 10.07 13.68 5.72
C SER A 23 9.80 12.25 6.17
N PHE A 24 9.00 12.08 7.22
CA PHE A 24 8.59 10.76 7.68
C PHE A 24 7.86 9.99 6.57
N ASP A 25 6.95 10.67 5.85
CA ASP A 25 6.19 10.08 4.75
C ASP A 25 7.11 9.59 3.63
N GLU A 26 8.11 10.37 3.21
CA GLU A 26 9.11 9.93 2.23
C GLU A 26 9.91 8.70 2.71
N ALA A 27 10.21 8.62 4.01
CA ALA A 27 10.93 7.47 4.57
C ALA A 27 10.06 6.21 4.64
N VAL A 28 8.75 6.37 4.88
CA VAL A 28 7.77 5.28 4.78
C VAL A 28 7.68 4.80 3.33
N PHE A 29 7.55 5.71 2.36
CA PHE A 29 7.51 5.36 0.94
C PHE A 29 8.75 4.61 0.46
N GLU A 30 9.96 5.08 0.81
CA GLU A 30 11.21 4.38 0.44
C GLU A 30 11.29 2.97 1.05
N LEU A 31 10.76 2.79 2.26
CA LEU A 31 10.79 1.50 2.93
C LEU A 31 9.72 0.54 2.41
N GLU A 32 8.53 1.07 2.09
CA GLU A 32 7.45 0.33 1.44
C GLU A 32 7.88 -0.18 0.06
N ASP A 33 8.56 0.63 -0.75
CA ASP A 33 9.08 0.22 -2.06
C ASP A 33 10.03 -0.99 -1.95
N LYS A 34 10.95 -0.96 -0.99
CA LYS A 34 11.86 -2.08 -0.69
C LYS A 34 11.14 -3.31 -0.14
N LEU A 35 10.00 -3.11 0.51
CA LEU A 35 9.17 -4.20 1.03
C LEU A 35 8.30 -4.83 -0.05
N ASN A 36 7.89 -4.05 -1.05
CA ASN A 36 7.13 -4.52 -2.21
C ASN A 36 7.92 -5.53 -3.06
N GLU A 37 9.26 -5.46 -3.09
CA GLU A 37 10.10 -6.52 -3.66
C GLU A 37 9.84 -7.90 -3.03
N ARG A 38 9.32 -7.93 -1.80
CA ARG A 38 8.99 -9.13 -1.04
C ARG A 38 7.51 -9.45 -1.02
N PHE A 39 6.69 -8.74 -1.80
CA PHE A 39 5.23 -8.89 -1.82
C PHE A 39 4.82 -10.35 -1.99
N GLN A 40 5.34 -11.04 -3.01
CA GLN A 40 5.03 -12.46 -3.24
C GLN A 40 5.42 -13.36 -2.07
N SER A 41 6.49 -13.04 -1.34
CA SER A 41 6.90 -13.83 -0.18
C SER A 41 5.93 -13.68 0.99
N TYR A 42 5.39 -12.47 1.20
CA TYR A 42 4.36 -12.22 2.22
C TYR A 42 3.02 -12.81 1.79
N ASP A 43 2.67 -12.68 0.52
CA ASP A 43 1.41 -13.19 -0.03
C ASP A 43 1.35 -14.72 0.02
N ASN A 44 2.44 -15.38 -0.36
CA ASN A 44 2.56 -16.85 -0.24
C ASN A 44 2.53 -17.32 1.22
N ALA A 45 3.09 -16.53 2.14
CA ALA A 45 3.16 -16.86 3.56
C ALA A 45 1.83 -16.65 4.30
N PHE A 46 1.08 -15.61 3.92
CA PHE A 46 -0.06 -15.13 4.69
C PHE A 46 -1.37 -15.07 3.91
N GLY A 47 -1.41 -15.42 2.62
CA GLY A 47 -2.61 -15.26 1.78
C GLY A 47 -3.86 -15.94 2.33
N ARG A 48 -3.69 -16.98 3.15
CA ARG A 48 -4.79 -17.68 3.85
C ARG A 48 -5.13 -17.15 5.24
N GLU A 49 -4.28 -16.31 5.80
CA GLU A 49 -4.47 -15.69 7.12
C GLU A 49 -5.45 -14.51 7.06
N LEU A 50 -5.83 -14.03 8.24
CA LEU A 50 -6.54 -12.76 8.38
C LEU A 50 -5.51 -11.64 8.50
N THR A 51 -5.71 -10.55 7.73
CA THR A 51 -4.87 -9.35 7.81
C THR A 51 -4.67 -8.87 9.24
N ALA A 52 -5.74 -8.90 10.06
CA ALA A 52 -5.69 -8.49 11.46
C ALA A 52 -4.70 -9.32 12.29
N ASN A 53 -4.60 -10.63 12.06
CA ASN A 53 -3.68 -11.51 12.78
C ASN A 53 -2.23 -11.18 12.42
N VAL A 54 -1.98 -10.93 11.13
CA VAL A 54 -0.65 -10.57 10.63
C VAL A 54 -0.23 -9.19 11.14
N LEU A 55 -1.14 -8.20 11.12
CA LEU A 55 -0.89 -6.87 11.68
C LEU A 55 -0.62 -6.93 13.18
N LYS A 56 -1.41 -7.69 13.95
CA LYS A 56 -1.18 -7.91 15.38
C LYS A 56 0.19 -8.53 15.63
N ALA A 57 0.58 -9.55 14.87
CA ALA A 57 1.89 -10.18 14.99
C ALA A 57 3.03 -9.19 14.70
N VAL A 58 2.87 -8.31 13.71
CA VAL A 58 3.82 -7.23 13.43
C VAL A 58 3.91 -6.23 14.59
N ASP A 59 2.78 -5.80 15.14
CA ASP A 59 2.72 -4.88 16.29
C ASP A 59 3.37 -5.49 17.53
N ASP A 60 3.04 -6.75 17.85
CA ASP A 60 3.59 -7.47 18.99
C ASP A 60 5.11 -7.61 18.83
N PHE A 61 5.59 -7.98 17.64
CA PHE A 61 7.02 -8.03 17.36
C PHE A 61 7.70 -6.67 17.57
N TRP A 62 7.10 -5.59 17.06
CA TRP A 62 7.62 -4.24 17.24
C TRP A 62 7.64 -3.83 18.72
N ARG A 63 6.61 -4.18 19.49
CA ARG A 63 6.51 -3.86 20.93
C ARG A 63 7.56 -4.59 21.76
N TYR A 64 7.71 -5.91 21.55
CA TYR A 64 8.55 -6.75 22.40
C TYR A 64 10.04 -6.75 22.02
N LYS A 65 10.37 -6.38 20.77
CA LYS A 65 11.76 -6.36 20.33
C LYS A 65 12.47 -5.05 20.68
N SER A 66 13.52 -5.16 21.50
CA SER A 66 14.29 -4.02 22.00
C SER A 66 15.11 -3.30 20.93
N ASP A 67 15.63 -4.02 19.94
CA ASP A 67 16.48 -3.47 18.88
C ASP A 67 15.71 -2.72 17.77
N LYS A 68 14.37 -2.77 17.80
CA LYS A 68 13.46 -2.22 16.78
C LYS A 68 13.89 -2.57 15.36
N SER A 69 14.47 -3.76 15.18
CA SER A 69 14.78 -4.30 13.87
C SER A 69 13.52 -4.89 13.24
N ARG A 70 13.44 -4.78 11.91
CA ARG A 70 12.30 -5.23 11.13
C ARG A 70 12.14 -6.77 11.23
N PRO A 71 10.92 -7.29 11.42
CA PRO A 71 10.68 -8.73 11.42
C PRO A 71 10.94 -9.36 10.05
N THR A 72 11.33 -10.62 10.06
CA THR A 72 11.31 -11.48 8.85
C THR A 72 9.93 -12.12 8.68
N VAL A 73 9.61 -12.57 7.46
CA VAL A 73 8.37 -13.31 7.16
C VAL A 73 8.20 -14.51 8.10
N ALA A 74 9.27 -15.29 8.31
CA ALA A 74 9.25 -16.45 9.20
C ALA A 74 8.96 -16.09 10.67
N GLN A 75 9.46 -14.93 11.14
CA GLN A 75 9.19 -14.45 12.50
C GLN A 75 7.74 -14.04 12.69
N ILE A 76 7.16 -13.32 11.72
CA ILE A 76 5.73 -12.96 11.74
C ILE A 76 4.88 -14.23 11.70
N MET A 77 5.23 -15.18 10.82
CA MET A 77 4.54 -16.47 10.71
C MET A 77 4.60 -17.27 12.02
N ALA A 78 5.74 -17.30 12.69
CA ALA A 78 5.85 -17.94 14.00
C ALA A 78 4.92 -17.30 15.04
N MET A 79 4.81 -15.96 15.04
CA MET A 79 3.91 -15.25 15.95
C MET A 79 2.43 -15.49 15.64
N VAL A 80 2.05 -15.42 14.36
CA VAL A 80 0.69 -15.75 13.90
C VAL A 80 0.31 -17.17 14.31
N ASN A 81 1.21 -18.14 14.14
CA ASN A 81 1.00 -19.54 14.52
C ASN A 81 0.98 -19.78 16.05
N SER A 82 1.73 -18.97 16.81
CA SER A 82 1.76 -19.06 18.27
C SER A 82 0.50 -18.49 18.94
N ASP A 83 -0.19 -17.57 18.26
CA ASP A 83 -1.46 -17.01 18.72
C ASP A 83 -2.66 -17.83 18.22
N SER A 84 -2.59 -18.44 17.02
CA SER A 84 -3.66 -19.31 16.52
C SER A 84 -3.83 -20.61 17.33
N SER A 85 -2.79 -21.03 18.07
CA SER A 85 -2.89 -22.11 19.05
C SER A 85 -3.56 -21.71 20.38
N LYS A 86 -3.80 -20.40 20.61
CA LYS A 86 -4.65 -19.88 21.70
C LYS A 86 -6.06 -19.51 21.24
N ALA A 87 -6.30 -19.39 19.94
CA ALA A 87 -7.54 -18.87 19.36
C ALA A 87 -8.72 -19.86 19.30
N ALA A 88 -8.72 -20.93 20.08
CA ALA A 88 -9.89 -21.80 20.20
C ALA A 88 -11.00 -21.23 21.11
N ASN A 89 -10.82 -20.05 21.74
CA ASN A 89 -11.70 -19.64 22.84
C ASN A 89 -12.02 -18.16 23.01
N ASP A 90 -11.75 -17.25 22.06
CA ASP A 90 -12.27 -15.89 22.24
C ASP A 90 -12.84 -15.27 20.96
N ASP A 91 -14.16 -15.17 21.01
CA ASP A 91 -15.06 -14.37 20.21
C ASP A 91 -14.66 -12.89 20.30
N PHE A 92 -13.98 -12.39 19.26
CA PHE A 92 -13.81 -10.95 19.06
C PHE A 92 -14.62 -10.48 17.86
N SER A 93 -15.93 -10.45 18.07
CA SER A 93 -16.84 -9.55 17.38
C SER A 93 -16.57 -8.12 17.85
N GLN A 94 -15.59 -7.45 17.22
CA GLN A 94 -15.47 -5.98 17.27
C GLN A 94 -16.09 -5.40 16.00
N PRO A 95 -16.94 -4.38 16.09
CA PRO A 95 -17.55 -3.77 14.92
C PRO A 95 -16.45 -3.13 14.09
N ILE A 96 -16.27 -3.64 12.87
CA ILE A 96 -15.44 -3.02 11.83
C ILE A 96 -15.98 -1.60 11.66
N GLN A 97 -15.29 -0.61 12.24
CA GLN A 97 -15.56 0.78 11.92
C GLN A 97 -15.27 0.95 10.44
N LYS A 98 -16.36 1.07 9.68
CA LYS A 98 -16.41 1.35 8.27
C LYS A 98 -15.90 2.78 8.07
N ILE A 99 -14.59 2.96 8.02
CA ILE A 99 -13.97 4.21 7.56
C ILE A 99 -12.94 3.82 6.51
N VAL A 100 -13.41 3.68 5.27
CA VAL A 100 -12.54 3.76 4.10
C VAL A 100 -13.16 4.77 3.15
N THR A 101 -12.76 6.02 3.32
CA THR A 101 -12.95 7.08 2.34
C THR A 101 -11.59 7.69 2.07
N GLY A 102 -10.89 7.15 1.06
CA GLY A 102 -9.83 7.87 0.36
C GLY A 102 -8.39 7.73 0.87
N ARG A 103 -8.04 6.73 1.69
CA ARG A 103 -6.63 6.53 2.13
C ARG A 103 -5.84 5.46 1.37
N ASN A 104 -6.50 4.58 0.60
CA ASN A 104 -5.84 3.45 -0.08
C ASN A 104 -6.47 3.14 -1.46
N ILE A 105 -6.75 4.17 -2.27
CA ILE A 105 -7.39 3.99 -3.57
C ILE A 105 -6.54 3.11 -4.51
N GLU A 106 -5.22 3.24 -4.43
CA GLU A 106 -4.23 2.40 -5.11
C GLU A 106 -4.41 0.90 -4.80
N VAL A 107 -4.65 0.56 -3.53
CA VAL A 107 -4.91 -0.82 -3.11
C VAL A 107 -6.27 -1.30 -3.60
N GLU A 108 -7.29 -0.43 -3.59
CA GLU A 108 -8.62 -0.77 -4.09
C GLU A 108 -8.60 -1.11 -5.59
N TYR A 109 -7.89 -0.33 -6.41
CA TYR A 109 -7.73 -0.62 -7.85
C TYR A 109 -6.89 -1.87 -8.09
N MET A 110 -5.82 -2.08 -7.32
CA MET A 110 -5.03 -3.31 -7.42
C MET A 110 -5.86 -4.55 -7.06
N GLN A 111 -6.62 -4.50 -5.97
CA GLN A 111 -7.46 -5.62 -5.55
C GLN A 111 -8.57 -5.90 -6.57
N ARG A 112 -9.19 -4.86 -7.12
CA ARG A 112 -10.17 -4.99 -8.21
C ARG A 112 -9.57 -5.74 -9.40
N ASP A 113 -8.35 -5.38 -9.80
CA ASP A 113 -7.70 -5.98 -10.97
C ASP A 113 -7.23 -7.41 -10.69
N ILE A 114 -6.80 -7.73 -9.46
CA ILE A 114 -6.55 -9.11 -9.01
C ILE A 114 -7.83 -9.96 -9.13
N ASP A 115 -8.95 -9.46 -8.60
CA ASP A 115 -10.23 -10.18 -8.62
C ASP A 115 -10.72 -10.41 -10.06
N LEU A 116 -10.49 -9.44 -10.94
CA LEU A 116 -10.80 -9.52 -12.38
C LEU A 116 -9.74 -10.25 -13.21
N LYS A 117 -8.64 -10.71 -12.60
CA LYS A 117 -7.47 -11.33 -13.27
C LYS A 117 -6.88 -10.48 -14.39
N ARG A 118 -6.86 -9.16 -14.20
CA ARG A 118 -6.26 -8.17 -15.11
C ARG A 118 -4.97 -7.61 -14.50
N ASN A 119 -4.11 -7.03 -15.33
CA ASN A 119 -2.92 -6.29 -14.88
C ASN A 119 -2.06 -7.05 -13.85
N THR A 120 -1.99 -8.38 -13.98
CA THR A 120 -1.31 -9.29 -13.03
C THR A 120 0.21 -9.07 -12.96
N HIS A 121 0.76 -8.34 -13.93
CA HIS A 121 2.16 -7.93 -13.99
C HIS A 121 2.42 -6.59 -13.27
N CYS A 122 1.38 -5.79 -13.03
CA CYS A 122 1.49 -4.52 -12.31
C CYS A 122 1.54 -4.79 -10.80
N LEU A 123 2.53 -4.21 -10.14
CA LEU A 123 2.70 -4.27 -8.69
C LEU A 123 2.06 -3.05 -8.03
N LEU A 124 1.85 -3.08 -6.72
CA LEU A 124 1.28 -1.94 -5.97
C LEU A 124 1.99 -0.62 -6.28
N ASN A 125 3.30 -0.65 -6.49
CA ASN A 125 4.08 0.54 -6.87
C ASN A 125 3.58 1.19 -8.17
N ASP A 126 3.19 0.39 -9.17
CA ASP A 126 2.64 0.90 -10.43
C ASP A 126 1.29 1.58 -10.19
N TYR A 127 0.44 1.00 -9.34
CA TYR A 127 -0.83 1.60 -8.93
C TYR A 127 -0.61 2.89 -8.15
N THR A 128 0.32 2.90 -7.20
CA THR A 128 0.68 4.10 -6.42
C THR A 128 1.18 5.20 -7.35
N ARG A 129 2.06 4.89 -8.31
CA ARG A 129 2.58 5.86 -9.29
C ARG A 129 1.48 6.38 -10.22
N ALA A 130 0.57 5.52 -10.67
CA ALA A 130 -0.59 5.92 -11.47
C ALA A 130 -1.50 6.89 -10.68
N VAL A 131 -1.78 6.58 -9.42
CA VAL A 131 -2.55 7.46 -8.53
C VAL A 131 -1.79 8.78 -8.29
N THR A 132 -0.51 8.75 -7.96
CA THR A 132 0.30 9.96 -7.77
C THR A 132 0.32 10.83 -9.03
N TYR A 133 0.47 10.23 -10.20
CA TYR A 133 0.40 10.96 -11.48
C TYR A 133 -0.96 11.64 -11.65
N ILE A 134 -2.06 10.95 -11.34
CA ILE A 134 -3.39 11.54 -11.38
C ILE A 134 -3.51 12.72 -10.40
N LEU A 135 -3.05 12.54 -9.15
CA LEU A 135 -3.24 13.52 -8.09
C LEU A 135 -2.31 14.74 -8.18
N ASP A 136 -1.07 14.54 -8.61
CA ASP A 136 -0.02 15.55 -8.52
C ASP A 136 0.32 16.16 -9.88
N GLU A 137 -0.06 15.52 -11.00
CA GLU A 137 0.17 16.05 -12.36
C GLU A 137 -1.15 16.39 -13.07
N LEU A 138 -2.11 15.46 -13.13
CA LEU A 138 -3.35 15.67 -13.88
C LEU A 138 -4.37 16.54 -13.14
N LEU A 139 -4.52 16.37 -11.83
CA LEU A 139 -5.46 17.16 -11.03
C LEU A 139 -5.13 18.67 -11.05
N PRO A 140 -3.89 19.14 -10.83
CA PRO A 140 -3.57 20.56 -10.93
C PRO A 140 -3.82 21.16 -12.32
N GLN A 141 -3.65 20.37 -13.38
CA GLN A 141 -3.97 20.81 -14.75
C GLN A 141 -5.48 20.99 -14.94
N LYS A 142 -6.30 20.21 -14.22
CA LYS A 142 -7.76 20.24 -14.32
C LYS A 142 -8.42 21.34 -13.48
N ILE A 143 -8.04 21.47 -12.21
CA ILE A 143 -8.63 22.46 -11.27
C ILE A 143 -7.85 23.77 -11.20
N GLY A 144 -6.64 23.80 -11.77
CA GLY A 144 -5.75 24.95 -11.70
C GLY A 144 -4.84 24.92 -10.47
N TYR A 145 -3.62 25.46 -10.64
CA TYR A 145 -2.57 25.39 -9.63
C TYR A 145 -2.93 26.12 -8.32
N SER A 146 -3.69 27.21 -8.40
CA SER A 146 -4.10 27.98 -7.22
C SER A 146 -5.02 27.18 -6.30
N GLU A 147 -5.96 26.42 -6.86
CA GLU A 147 -6.88 25.59 -6.09
C GLU A 147 -6.16 24.36 -5.54
N TYR A 148 -5.27 23.78 -6.33
CA TYR A 148 -4.42 22.67 -5.91
C TYR A 148 -3.56 22.98 -4.69
N GLN A 149 -2.98 24.19 -4.59
CA GLN A 149 -2.14 24.56 -3.43
C GLN A 149 -2.90 24.49 -2.09
N ASN A 150 -4.21 24.75 -2.09
CA ASN A 150 -5.03 24.69 -0.88
C ASN A 150 -5.21 23.27 -0.35
N ILE A 151 -5.14 22.27 -1.23
CA ILE A 151 -5.36 20.86 -0.92
C ILE A 151 -4.09 20.00 -1.03
N ARG A 152 -2.96 20.58 -1.42
CA ARG A 152 -1.71 19.87 -1.78
C ARG A 152 -1.27 18.82 -0.75
N LYS A 153 -1.45 19.14 0.54
CA LYS A 153 -1.04 18.28 1.67
C LYS A 153 -2.14 17.32 2.13
N ASP A 154 -3.38 17.49 1.66
CA ASP A 154 -4.52 16.66 2.05
C ASP A 154 -4.79 15.61 0.97
N TYR A 155 -4.29 14.40 1.21
CA TYR A 155 -4.47 13.26 0.31
C TYR A 155 -5.94 12.95 0.03
N SER A 156 -6.80 12.96 1.06
CA SER A 156 -8.22 12.61 0.90
C SER A 156 -8.94 13.67 0.07
N ALA A 157 -8.63 14.95 0.27
CA ALA A 157 -9.16 16.02 -0.55
C ALA A 157 -8.75 15.89 -2.02
N LYS A 158 -7.46 15.57 -2.29
CA LYS A 158 -6.96 15.31 -3.65
C LYS A 158 -7.72 14.16 -4.32
N VAL A 159 -7.86 13.03 -3.65
CA VAL A 159 -8.58 11.85 -4.18
C VAL A 159 -10.05 12.18 -4.48
N ASN A 160 -10.74 12.83 -3.54
CA ASN A 160 -12.15 13.19 -3.72
C ASN A 160 -12.35 14.15 -4.90
N LEU A 161 -11.45 15.13 -5.08
CA LEU A 161 -11.52 16.05 -6.21
C LEU A 161 -11.17 15.38 -7.54
N ALA A 162 -10.17 14.50 -7.57
CA ALA A 162 -9.84 13.73 -8.76
C ALA A 162 -10.99 12.80 -9.19
N MET A 163 -11.66 12.15 -8.24
CA MET A 163 -12.87 11.35 -8.49
C MET A 163 -14.02 12.19 -9.05
N ARG A 164 -14.30 13.37 -8.45
CA ARG A 164 -15.34 14.30 -8.95
C ARG A 164 -15.05 14.81 -10.35
N ASN A 165 -13.77 14.96 -10.70
CA ASN A 165 -13.33 15.38 -12.02
C ASN A 165 -13.17 14.21 -13.01
N ASN A 166 -13.59 12.99 -12.63
CA ASN A 166 -13.54 11.79 -13.44
C ASN A 166 -12.13 11.41 -13.94
N LEU A 167 -11.07 11.80 -13.21
CA LEU A 167 -9.68 11.56 -13.62
C LEU A 167 -9.26 10.10 -13.48
N PHE A 168 -10.00 9.29 -12.72
CA PHE A 168 -9.78 7.86 -12.58
C PHE A 168 -10.49 7.01 -13.64
N ALA A 169 -11.26 7.61 -14.57
CA ALA A 169 -11.96 6.84 -15.61
C ALA A 169 -11.00 6.10 -16.54
N ASP A 170 -9.86 6.72 -16.86
CA ASP A 170 -8.82 6.16 -17.73
C ASP A 170 -7.67 5.52 -16.93
N PHE A 171 -7.95 5.07 -15.71
CA PHE A 171 -6.92 4.54 -14.81
C PHE A 171 -6.12 3.40 -15.42
N ASP A 172 -6.77 2.49 -16.15
CA ASP A 172 -6.11 1.35 -16.79
C ASP A 172 -5.06 1.80 -17.84
N THR A 173 -5.38 2.86 -18.60
CA THR A 173 -4.46 3.45 -19.59
C THR A 173 -3.28 4.12 -18.89
N ILE A 174 -3.54 4.86 -17.81
CA ILE A 174 -2.52 5.53 -17.01
C ILE A 174 -1.59 4.51 -16.35
N LEU A 175 -2.16 3.42 -15.82
CA LEU A 175 -1.41 2.33 -15.21
C LEU A 175 -0.45 1.69 -16.21
N LEU A 176 -0.90 1.43 -17.43
CA LEU A 176 -0.06 0.88 -18.50
C LEU A 176 1.02 1.88 -18.94
N GLU A 177 0.72 3.17 -19.03
CA GLU A 177 1.70 4.20 -19.39
C GLU A 177 2.80 4.30 -18.32
N VAL A 178 2.41 4.32 -17.05
CA VAL A 178 3.33 4.30 -15.91
C VAL A 178 4.18 3.03 -15.95
N TYR A 179 3.55 1.86 -16.09
CA TYR A 179 4.27 0.60 -16.17
C TYR A 179 5.31 0.60 -17.30
N ASN A 180 4.92 1.00 -18.52
CA ASN A 180 5.84 1.07 -19.66
C ASN A 180 6.97 2.08 -19.46
N ARG A 181 6.70 3.21 -18.82
CA ARG A 181 7.73 4.23 -18.54
C ARG A 181 8.81 3.71 -17.60
N TYR A 182 8.46 2.86 -16.65
CA TYR A 182 9.38 2.39 -15.61
C TYR A 182 9.94 0.99 -15.85
N HIS A 183 9.24 0.14 -16.61
CA HIS A 183 9.63 -1.24 -16.90
C HIS A 183 9.95 -1.47 -18.39
N GLY A 184 9.55 -0.58 -19.31
CA GLY A 184 9.66 -0.75 -20.76
C GLY A 184 11.00 -0.33 -21.39
N ILE A 185 12.02 0.06 -20.61
CA ILE A 185 13.34 0.45 -21.15
C ILE A 185 14.19 -0.76 -21.60
N GLU A 186 13.66 -1.99 -21.56
CA GLU A 186 14.34 -3.16 -22.15
C GLU A 186 13.93 -3.49 -23.60
N ALA A 187 13.05 -2.72 -24.26
CA ALA A 187 12.52 -3.08 -25.60
C ALA A 187 12.84 -2.10 -26.76
N VAL A 188 13.76 -1.14 -26.58
CA VAL A 188 14.28 -0.33 -27.71
C VAL A 188 15.80 -0.25 -27.62
N GLY A 189 16.45 -1.37 -27.91
CA GLY A 189 17.90 -1.47 -27.83
C GLY A 189 18.45 -2.82 -28.24
N MET A 190 17.96 -3.41 -29.33
CA MET A 190 18.69 -4.35 -30.19
C MET A 190 17.95 -4.57 -31.50
#